data_AF-A0A9D3NYR9-F1
#
_entry.id   AF-A0A9D3NYR9-F1
#
_cell.length_a   1.000
_cell.length_b   1.000
_cell.length_c   1.000
_cell.angle_alpha   90.00
_cell.angle_beta   90.00
_cell.angle_gamma   90.00
#
_symmetry.space_group_name_H-M   'P 1'
#
loop_
_entity.id
_entity.type
_entity.pdbx_description
1 polymer ?
#
loop_
_entity_poly.entity_id
_entity_poly.type
_entity_poly.pdbx_seq_one_letter_code
_entity_poly.pdbx_strand_id
1 'polypeptide(L)'
;MCRGERGEPALHSQYSNPQPLWITGESPPVSLIINPSRTQHFTKDSLSLSCEDQSNSTGWTVRRYTHSERVLDCSHWGSVTGSTCNISFLSTSYTGVYWCESESGENSNPVHITVHGPSGFHGRRSGTGQRHALSRSTQS
;
A
#
# COMPACT_ATOMS: atom_id res chain seq x y z
N MET A 1 9.69 -18.98 5.16
CA MET A 1 9.22 -19.88 4.09
C MET A 1 9.07 -21.26 4.70
N CYS A 2 7.92 -21.89 4.51
CA CYS A 2 7.59 -23.16 5.17
C CYS A 2 7.32 -24.24 4.12
N ARG A 3 7.65 -25.50 4.42
CA ARG A 3 7.39 -26.66 3.58
C ARG A 3 7.06 -27.86 4.46
N GLY A 4 6.05 -28.63 4.08
CA GLY A 4 5.71 -29.89 4.73
C GLY A 4 6.33 -31.08 4.00
N GLU A 5 6.60 -32.15 4.74
CA GLU A 5 7.12 -33.41 4.24
C GLU A 5 6.24 -34.57 4.73
N ARG A 6 6.03 -35.59 3.89
CA ARG A 6 5.24 -36.78 4.24
C ARG A 6 5.79 -38.04 3.55
N GLY A 7 5.89 -39.11 4.33
CA GLY A 7 6.07 -40.49 3.84
C GLY A 7 7.51 -40.86 3.50
N GLU A 8 7.67 -42.11 3.06
CA GLU A 8 8.91 -42.66 2.50
C GLU A 8 8.60 -43.30 1.14
N PRO A 9 9.15 -42.80 0.02
CA PRO A 9 10.08 -41.67 -0.08
C PRO A 9 9.40 -40.32 0.22
N ALA A 10 10.20 -39.38 0.71
CA ALA A 10 9.76 -38.05 1.13
C ALA A 10 9.02 -37.27 0.02
N LEU A 11 7.70 -37.21 0.13
CA LEU A 11 6.88 -36.30 -0.67
C LEU A 11 6.80 -34.96 0.03
N HIS A 12 7.11 -33.92 -0.71
CA HIS A 12 7.18 -32.59 -0.16
C HIS A 12 6.12 -31.67 -0.75
N SER A 13 5.56 -30.78 0.07
CA SER A 13 4.67 -29.73 -0.41
C SER A 13 5.42 -28.66 -1.20
N GLN A 14 4.66 -27.79 -1.86
CA GLN A 14 5.14 -26.49 -2.32
C GLN A 14 5.56 -25.63 -1.12
N TYR A 15 6.51 -24.73 -1.34
CA TYR A 15 6.90 -23.75 -0.33
C TYR A 15 5.78 -22.71 -0.14
N SER A 16 5.62 -22.25 1.10
CA SER A 16 4.74 -21.13 1.42
C SER A 16 5.30 -19.83 0.88
N ASN A 17 4.44 -18.82 0.76
CA ASN A 17 4.85 -17.45 0.55
C ASN A 17 5.70 -16.94 1.74
N PRO A 18 6.68 -16.05 1.49
CA PRO A 18 7.43 -15.40 2.55
C PRO A 18 6.54 -14.36 3.27
N GLN A 19 6.49 -14.43 4.60
CA GLN A 19 5.89 -13.39 5.44
C GLN A 19 7.01 -12.53 6.04
N PRO A 20 7.10 -11.23 5.73
CA PRO A 20 8.06 -10.33 6.36
C PRO A 20 7.82 -10.28 7.88
N LEU A 21 8.91 -10.31 8.67
CA LEU A 21 9.04 -9.97 10.10
C LEU A 21 9.41 -8.48 10.29
N TRP A 22 8.74 -7.71 11.13
CA TRP A 22 9.15 -6.35 11.52
C TRP A 22 9.38 -6.35 13.03
N ILE A 23 10.61 -6.14 13.47
CA ILE A 23 10.96 -6.09 14.89
C ILE A 23 10.95 -4.62 15.33
N THR A 24 9.95 -4.22 16.11
CA THR A 24 9.86 -2.87 16.69
C THR A 24 10.43 -2.89 18.11
N GLY A 25 11.76 -2.92 18.26
CA GLY A 25 12.44 -2.94 19.57
C GLY A 25 13.02 -1.58 19.98
N GLU A 26 13.41 -0.78 19.00
CA GLU A 26 14.05 0.53 19.16
C GLU A 26 13.50 1.42 18.04
N SER A 27 13.13 2.66 18.32
CA SER A 27 12.58 3.55 17.29
C SER A 27 13.67 3.80 16.25
N PRO A 28 13.52 3.35 15.00
CA PRO A 28 14.54 3.58 13.99
C PRO A 28 14.72 5.10 13.80
N PRO A 29 15.94 5.58 13.54
CA PRO A 29 16.22 7.01 13.37
C PRO A 29 15.62 7.60 12.08
N VAL A 30 15.09 6.76 11.20
CA VAL A 30 14.54 7.15 9.90
C VAL A 30 13.03 6.89 9.86
N SER A 31 12.31 7.78 9.18
CA SER A 31 10.87 7.61 8.92
C SER A 31 10.58 7.66 7.42
N LEU A 32 9.65 6.82 6.99
CA LEU A 32 9.13 6.87 5.63
C LEU A 32 8.07 7.98 5.54
N ILE A 33 8.35 8.99 4.73
CA ILE A 33 7.44 10.10 4.46
C ILE A 33 6.67 9.81 3.18
N ILE A 34 5.35 10.02 3.22
CA ILE A 34 4.44 9.77 2.12
C ILE A 34 3.85 11.10 1.67
N ASN A 35 4.02 11.44 0.40
CA ASN A 35 3.52 12.67 -0.18
C ASN A 35 2.74 12.40 -1.49
N PRO A 36 1.45 12.78 -1.58
CA PRO A 36 0.63 13.41 -0.53
C PRO A 36 0.25 12.42 0.58
N SER A 37 0.29 12.87 1.83
CA SER A 37 -0.08 12.09 3.02
C SER A 37 -1.61 11.92 3.14
N ARG A 38 -2.17 11.09 2.26
CA ARG A 38 -3.61 10.81 2.19
C ARG A 38 -3.91 9.48 2.84
N THR A 39 -5.11 9.36 3.41
CA THR A 39 -5.62 8.08 3.94
C THR A 39 -6.07 7.12 2.84
N GLN A 40 -6.43 7.66 1.67
CA GLN A 40 -6.85 6.90 0.50
C GLN A 40 -6.04 7.33 -0.72
N HIS A 41 -5.53 6.35 -1.44
CA HIS A 41 -4.89 6.54 -2.74
C HIS A 41 -5.71 5.86 -3.82
N PHE A 42 -5.84 6.50 -4.98
CA PHE A 42 -6.56 5.93 -6.11
C PHE A 42 -5.60 5.55 -7.23
N THR A 43 -6.02 4.61 -8.07
CA THR A 43 -5.33 4.35 -9.33
C THR A 43 -5.21 5.63 -10.13
N LYS A 44 -4.14 5.76 -10.91
CA LYS A 44 -3.80 6.94 -11.72
C LYS A 44 -3.27 8.16 -10.96
N ASP A 45 -3.35 8.18 -9.63
CA ASP A 45 -2.70 9.21 -8.84
C ASP A 45 -1.17 9.01 -8.83
N SER A 46 -0.44 10.07 -8.53
CA SER A 46 0.99 10.04 -8.24
C SER A 46 1.25 9.96 -6.74
N LEU A 47 2.38 9.38 -6.37
CA LEU A 47 2.83 9.22 -4.99
C LEU A 47 4.34 9.40 -4.92
N SER A 48 4.82 10.11 -3.92
CA SER A 48 6.23 10.25 -3.61
C SER A 48 6.49 9.66 -2.22
N LEU A 49 7.51 8.83 -2.12
CA LEU A 49 7.93 8.15 -0.89
C LEU A 49 9.37 8.55 -0.62
N SER A 50 9.64 9.20 0.50
CA SER A 50 11.00 9.64 0.85
C SER A 50 11.42 9.08 2.19
N CYS A 51 12.70 8.71 2.30
CA CYS A 51 13.32 8.39 3.57
C CYS A 51 13.88 9.67 4.17
N GLU A 52 13.25 10.16 5.23
CA GLU A 52 13.74 11.31 5.99
C GLU A 52 14.46 10.81 7.23
N ASP A 53 15.72 11.20 7.33
CA ASP A 53 16.62 10.77 8.37
C ASP A 53 16.67 11.80 9.50
N GLN A 54 16.44 11.36 10.74
CA GLN A 54 16.68 12.21 11.92
C GLN A 54 18.16 12.23 12.31
N SER A 55 19.01 11.41 11.68
CA SER A 55 20.40 11.13 12.06
C SER A 55 21.47 11.40 10.98
N ASN A 56 21.13 11.99 9.83
CA ASN A 56 22.07 12.35 8.74
C ASN A 56 22.87 11.17 8.12
N SER A 57 22.35 9.95 8.18
CA SER A 57 22.90 8.77 7.51
C SER A 57 22.50 8.75 6.02
N THR A 58 23.49 8.97 5.16
CA THR A 58 23.36 8.80 3.70
C THR A 58 23.30 7.32 3.35
N GLY A 59 22.25 6.87 2.63
CA GLY A 59 22.19 5.50 2.08
C GLY A 59 20.82 4.81 2.13
N TRP A 60 19.77 5.46 2.62
CA TRP A 60 18.44 4.84 2.72
C TRP A 60 17.77 4.64 1.36
N THR A 61 17.28 3.41 1.13
CA THR A 61 16.55 3.02 -0.07
C THR A 61 15.11 2.65 0.26
N VAL A 62 14.15 3.17 -0.50
CA VAL A 62 12.74 2.77 -0.39
C VAL A 62 12.55 1.36 -0.96
N ARG A 63 12.02 0.47 -0.13
CA ARG A 63 11.62 -0.89 -0.48
C ARG A 63 10.12 -1.05 -0.38
N ARG A 64 9.58 -2.02 -1.11
CA ARG A 64 8.19 -2.43 -0.99
C ARG A 64 8.02 -3.93 -1.01
N TYR A 65 6.97 -4.38 -0.33
CA TYR A 65 6.43 -5.72 -0.40
C TYR A 65 4.96 -5.62 -0.80
N THR A 66 4.61 -6.14 -1.97
CA THR A 66 3.24 -6.11 -2.51
C THR A 66 2.71 -7.53 -2.67
N HIS A 67 1.44 -7.67 -3.03
CA HIS A 67 0.82 -8.97 -3.33
C HIS A 67 1.46 -9.71 -4.53
N SER A 68 2.40 -9.08 -5.25
CA SER A 68 3.26 -9.78 -6.22
C SER A 68 4.38 -10.61 -5.55
N GLU A 69 4.44 -10.62 -4.21
CA GLU A 69 5.32 -11.44 -3.37
C GLU A 69 6.82 -11.23 -3.58
N ARG A 70 7.20 -10.13 -4.25
CA ARG A 70 8.59 -9.75 -4.51
C ARG A 70 8.92 -8.45 -3.79
N VAL A 71 10.00 -8.50 -3.00
CA VAL A 71 10.65 -7.30 -2.48
C VAL A 71 11.39 -6.65 -3.64
N LEU A 72 11.03 -5.40 -3.96
CA LEU A 72 11.62 -4.65 -5.08
C LEU A 72 12.06 -3.28 -4.58
N ASP A 73 13.25 -2.83 -4.98
CA ASP A 73 13.64 -1.43 -4.89
C ASP A 73 12.79 -0.56 -5.82
N CYS A 74 12.70 0.72 -5.46
CA CYS A 74 12.00 1.73 -6.23
C CYS A 74 12.34 1.75 -7.72
N SER A 75 13.58 1.46 -8.11
CA SER A 75 14.03 1.54 -9.51
C SER A 75 13.24 0.64 -10.46
N HIS A 76 12.56 -0.40 -9.94
CA HIS A 76 11.72 -1.30 -10.75
C HIS A 76 10.29 -0.80 -10.98
N TRP A 77 9.82 0.19 -10.23
CA TRP A 77 8.39 0.58 -10.22
C TRP A 77 8.12 2.08 -10.08
N GLY A 78 9.18 2.87 -9.94
CA GLY A 78 9.16 4.32 -9.85
C GLY A 78 10.48 4.92 -10.33
N SER A 79 10.64 6.22 -10.09
CA SER A 79 11.84 6.98 -10.39
C SER A 79 12.53 7.39 -9.09
N VAL A 80 13.82 7.09 -8.95
CA VAL A 80 14.60 7.41 -7.76
C VAL A 80 15.25 8.79 -7.94
N THR A 81 15.17 9.63 -6.91
CA THR A 81 15.85 10.93 -6.82
C THR A 81 16.40 11.08 -5.40
N GLY A 82 17.68 10.74 -5.21
CA GLY A 82 18.27 10.65 -3.88
C GLY A 82 17.60 9.55 -3.05
N SER A 83 17.16 9.87 -1.83
CA SER A 83 16.39 8.98 -0.95
C SER A 83 14.88 8.96 -1.24
N THR A 84 14.45 9.63 -2.32
CA THR A 84 13.04 9.75 -2.71
C THR A 84 12.71 8.84 -3.88
N CYS A 85 11.59 8.16 -3.78
CA CYS A 85 10.99 7.32 -4.79
C CYS A 85 9.70 7.96 -5.30
N ASN A 86 9.66 8.30 -6.58
CA ASN A 86 8.52 8.92 -7.24
C ASN A 86 7.75 7.91 -8.09
N ILE A 87 6.46 7.79 -7.84
CA ILE A 87 5.52 6.96 -8.58
C ILE A 87 4.62 7.86 -9.42
N SER A 88 4.72 7.74 -10.73
CA SER A 88 3.92 8.56 -11.66
C SER A 88 2.47 8.12 -11.75
N PHE A 89 2.21 6.82 -11.60
CA PHE A 89 0.88 6.24 -11.78
C PHE A 89 0.68 5.04 -10.85
N LEU A 90 -0.25 5.19 -9.90
CA LEU A 90 -0.62 4.11 -9.00
C LEU A 90 -1.51 3.06 -9.68
N SER A 91 -1.27 1.80 -9.32
CA SER A 91 -2.06 0.63 -9.69
C SER A 91 -2.56 -0.05 -8.42
N THR A 92 -3.70 -0.74 -8.46
CA THR A 92 -4.18 -1.56 -7.33
C THR A 92 -3.16 -2.61 -6.90
N SER A 93 -2.32 -3.09 -7.82
CA SER A 93 -1.19 -3.99 -7.56
C SER A 93 -0.07 -3.38 -6.70
N TYR A 94 -0.06 -2.06 -6.52
CA TYR A 94 0.89 -1.37 -5.64
C TYR A 94 0.41 -1.35 -4.19
N THR A 95 -0.75 -1.92 -3.88
CA THR A 95 -1.16 -2.17 -2.49
C THR A 95 -0.16 -3.10 -1.81
N GLY A 96 0.37 -2.66 -0.67
CA GLY A 96 1.44 -3.37 0.02
C GLY A 96 2.07 -2.58 1.16
N VAL A 97 3.13 -3.16 1.72
CA VAL A 97 3.90 -2.58 2.82
C VAL A 97 5.18 -1.94 2.26
N TYR A 98 5.51 -0.75 2.75
CA TYR A 98 6.61 0.07 2.30
C TYR A 98 7.49 0.45 3.50
N TRP A 99 8.80 0.50 3.31
CA TRP A 99 9.76 0.90 4.35
C TRP A 99 11.05 1.45 3.72
N CYS A 100 11.86 2.11 4.53
CA CYS A 100 13.23 2.47 4.19
C CYS A 100 14.19 1.42 4.74
N GLU A 101 15.16 1.03 3.93
CA GLU A 101 16.21 0.07 4.28
C GLU A 101 17.58 0.73 4.11
N SER A 102 18.46 0.60 5.10
CA SER A 102 19.84 1.06 5.01
C SER A 102 20.75 -0.02 4.42
N GLU A 103 21.96 0.38 4.02
CA GLU A 103 23.00 -0.56 3.59
C GLU A 103 23.45 -1.51 4.72
N SER A 104 23.32 -1.09 5.98
CA SER A 104 23.58 -1.89 7.19
C SER A 104 22.48 -2.93 7.48
N GLY A 105 21.36 -2.90 6.75
CA GLY A 105 20.21 -3.79 6.98
C GLY A 105 19.27 -3.32 8.08
N GLU A 106 19.31 -2.04 8.45
CA GLU A 106 18.33 -1.43 9.36
C GLU A 106 17.07 -1.04 8.58
N ASN A 107 15.92 -1.10 9.24
CA ASN A 107 14.62 -0.85 8.62
C ASN A 107 13.88 0.26 9.38
N SER A 108 13.22 1.15 8.63
CA SER A 108 12.25 2.08 9.19
C SER A 108 11.00 1.37 9.67
N ASN A 109 10.15 2.11 10.40
CA ASN A 109 8.79 1.66 10.63
C ASN A 109 8.08 1.38 9.29
N PRO A 110 7.45 0.21 9.14
CA PRO A 110 6.72 -0.15 7.94
C PRO A 110 5.41 0.64 7.83
N VAL A 111 5.04 1.03 6.62
CA VAL A 111 3.75 1.66 6.34
C VAL A 111 2.98 0.85 5.31
N HIS A 112 1.71 0.57 5.60
CA HIS A 112 0.83 -0.13 4.69
C HIS A 112 0.05 0.87 3.83
N ILE A 113 0.23 0.80 2.51
CA ILE A 113 -0.43 1.69 1.54
C ILE A 113 -1.45 0.87 0.75
N THR A 114 -2.69 1.36 0.70
CA THR A 114 -3.78 0.75 -0.05
C THR A 114 -4.17 1.63 -1.23
N VAL A 115 -4.19 1.04 -2.44
CA VAL A 115 -4.58 1.72 -3.67
C VAL A 115 -5.93 1.19 -4.13
N HIS A 116 -6.91 2.09 -4.22
CA HIS A 116 -8.26 1.77 -4.68
C HIS A 116 -8.40 1.94 -6.19
N GLY A 117 -9.13 1.02 -6.83
CA GLY A 117 -9.53 1.17 -8.23
C GLY A 117 -10.46 2.37 -8.42
N PRO A 118 -10.70 2.80 -9.67
CA PRO A 118 -11.71 3.82 -9.92
C PRO A 118 -13.04 3.31 -9.36
N SER A 119 -13.66 4.09 -8.49
CA SER A 119 -15.01 3.81 -8.03
C SER A 119 -15.92 3.88 -9.26
N GLY A 120 -16.21 2.75 -9.87
CA GLY A 120 -17.38 2.64 -10.72
C GLY A 120 -18.56 3.11 -9.89
N PHE A 121 -19.28 4.14 -10.36
CA PHE A 121 -20.62 4.44 -9.88
C PHE A 121 -21.45 3.16 -10.03
N HIS A 122 -21.44 2.28 -9.03
CA HIS A 122 -22.53 1.35 -8.83
C HIS A 122 -23.72 2.22 -8.42
N GLY A 123 -24.51 2.58 -9.42
CA GLY A 123 -25.64 3.48 -9.29
C GLY A 123 -26.52 3.08 -8.12
N ARG A 124 -26.56 3.93 -7.09
CA ARG A 124 -27.77 4.04 -6.28
C ARG A 124 -28.84 4.60 -7.21
N ARG A 125 -29.65 3.71 -7.79
CA ARG A 125 -31.02 4.07 -8.20
C ARG A 125 -31.66 4.66 -6.95
N SER A 126 -31.77 6.00 -6.92
CA SER A 126 -32.51 6.69 -5.89
C SER A 126 -33.94 6.18 -5.95
N GLY A 127 -34.39 5.61 -4.83
CA GLY A 127 -35.71 5.03 -4.69
C GLY A 127 -36.81 6.03 -5.03
N THR A 128 -37.88 5.49 -5.59
CA THR A 128 -39.19 6.09 -5.80
C THR A 128 -39.61 7.01 -4.65
N GLY A 129 -39.55 8.32 -4.88
CA GLY A 129 -40.24 9.33 -4.07
C GLY A 129 -41.66 9.52 -4.57
N GLN A 130 -42.60 8.74 -4.05
CA GLN A 130 -44.04 8.94 -4.20
C GLN A 130 -44.40 10.31 -3.59
N ARG A 131 -44.68 11.32 -4.42
CA ARG A 131 -45.34 12.54 -3.95
C ARG A 131 -46.85 12.30 -3.94
N HIS A 132 -47.38 11.97 -2.77
CA HIS A 132 -48.79 12.20 -2.48
C HIS A 132 -49.02 13.72 -2.36
N ALA A 133 -49.72 14.30 -3.33
CA ALA A 133 -50.26 15.66 -3.20
C ALA A 133 -51.71 15.55 -2.73
N LEU A 134 -51.97 16.14 -1.55
CA LEU A 134 -53.28 16.27 -0.91
C LEU A 134 -54.23 17.09 -1.80
N SER A 135 -55.47 16.61 -1.92
CA SER A 135 -56.60 17.31 -2.51
C SER A 135 -56.96 18.55 -1.70
N ARG A 136 -57.01 19.72 -2.35
CA ARG A 136 -57.66 20.93 -1.80
C ARG A 136 -59.07 21.02 -2.37
N SER A 137 -60.05 20.68 -1.55
CA SER A 137 -61.44 21.11 -1.71
C SER A 137 -61.57 22.54 -1.21
N THR A 138 -61.92 23.47 -2.08
CA THR A 138 -62.46 24.78 -1.67
C THR A 138 -63.90 24.83 -2.15
N GLN A 139 -64.83 24.91 -1.20
CA GLN A 139 -66.25 25.07 -1.39
C GLN A 139 -66.65 26.31 -0.57
N SER A 140 -66.98 27.41 -1.25
CA SER A 140 -67.97 28.44 -0.90
C SER A 140 -67.77 29.66 -1.79
#